data_AF-A0A0F9JDG8-F1
#
_entry.id   AF-A0A0F9JDG8-F1
#
_cell.length_a   1.000
_cell.length_b   1.000
_cell.length_c   1.000
_cell.angle_alpha   90.00
_cell.angle_beta   90.00
_cell.angle_gamma   90.00
#
_symmetry.space_group_name_H-M   'P 1'
#
loop_
_entity.id
_entity.type
_entity.pdbx_description
1 polymer ?
#
loop_
_entity_poly.entity_id
_entity_poly.type
_entity_poly.pdbx_seq_one_letter_code
_entity_poly.pdbx_strand_id
1 'polypeptide(L)'
;LNKIDLSPIEIRDKLLYLPKLTEIPIIPKTKHPVITDYGGIKGETTKINTTITSIPKIVVKKKEKASIEVGLEQIISILQDYMKEKANSVSKITFAHTIKAVKEKLHINQSDDHWNEDIWTNAIAMGRDEGYRTTPKTIFFS
;
A
#
# COMPACT_ATOMS: atom_id res chain seq x y z
N LEU A 1 40.04 -23.94 -4.32
CA LEU A 1 39.38 -23.35 -5.50
C LEU A 1 38.43 -24.38 -6.10
N ASN A 2 37.11 -24.22 -5.93
CA ASN A 2 36.12 -25.08 -6.59
C ASN A 2 35.89 -24.57 -8.02
N LYS A 3 36.26 -25.37 -9.01
CA LYS A 3 35.98 -25.10 -10.43
C LYS A 3 34.53 -25.48 -10.71
N ILE A 4 33.78 -24.58 -11.33
CA ILE A 4 32.41 -24.82 -11.78
C ILE A 4 32.51 -25.51 -13.14
N ASP A 5 32.21 -26.81 -13.20
CA ASP A 5 32.06 -27.55 -14.45
C ASP A 5 30.72 -27.18 -15.10
N LEU A 6 30.72 -26.16 -15.96
CA LEU A 6 29.62 -25.88 -16.88
C LEU A 6 29.90 -26.63 -18.18
N SER A 7 29.30 -27.80 -18.34
CA SER A 7 29.37 -28.55 -19.58
C SER A 7 28.48 -27.89 -20.68
N PRO A 8 28.89 -27.89 -21.96
CA PRO A 8 28.26 -27.05 -22.99
C PRO A 8 26.83 -27.44 -23.40
N ILE A 9 26.31 -28.55 -22.88
CA ILE A 9 25.06 -29.19 -23.33
C ILE A 9 23.83 -28.51 -22.74
N GLU A 10 23.90 -27.96 -21.52
CA GLU A 10 22.73 -27.42 -20.82
C GLU A 10 22.17 -26.12 -21.42
N ILE A 11 22.96 -25.40 -22.23
CA ILE A 11 22.52 -24.15 -22.85
C ILE A 11 21.54 -24.42 -24.01
N ARG A 12 21.78 -25.49 -24.77
CA ARG A 12 20.98 -25.82 -25.96
C ARG A 12 19.56 -26.24 -25.59
N ASP A 13 19.42 -27.03 -24.53
CA ASP A 13 18.12 -27.45 -24.03
C ASP A 13 17.33 -26.28 -23.44
N LYS A 14 18.01 -25.32 -22.77
CA LYS A 14 17.35 -24.11 -22.23
C LYS A 14 16.88 -23.14 -23.33
N LEU A 15 17.54 -23.11 -24.49
CA LEU A 15 17.14 -22.26 -25.63
C LEU A 15 15.85 -22.75 -26.32
N LEU A 16 15.56 -24.06 -26.30
CA LEU A 16 14.36 -24.65 -26.92
C LEU A 16 13.06 -24.22 -26.22
N TYR A 17 13.12 -23.87 -24.93
CA TYR A 17 11.96 -23.53 -24.12
C TYR A 17 11.80 -22.02 -23.85
N LEU A 18 12.59 -21.16 -24.52
CA LEU A 18 12.45 -19.72 -24.37
C LEU A 18 11.27 -19.20 -25.23
N PRO A 19 10.32 -18.46 -24.64
CA PRO A 19 9.24 -17.85 -25.41
C PRO A 19 9.82 -16.80 -26.38
N LYS A 20 9.35 -16.82 -27.63
CA LYS A 20 9.79 -15.86 -28.65
C LYS A 20 9.32 -14.46 -28.27
N LEU A 21 10.24 -13.50 -28.22
CA LEU A 21 9.98 -12.09 -27.85
C LEU A 21 9.04 -11.34 -28.82
N THR A 22 8.57 -11.98 -29.89
CA THR A 22 7.76 -11.37 -30.96
C THR A 22 6.26 -11.64 -30.87
N GLU A 23 5.78 -12.39 -29.88
CA GLU A 23 4.34 -12.57 -29.68
C GLU A 23 3.74 -11.34 -29.00
N ILE A 24 3.42 -10.33 -29.81
CA ILE A 24 2.61 -9.20 -29.38
C ILE A 24 1.20 -9.75 -29.10
N PRO A 25 0.70 -9.69 -27.86
CA PRO A 25 -0.64 -10.19 -27.56
C PRO A 25 -1.64 -9.41 -28.42
N ILE A 26 -2.45 -10.13 -29.19
CA ILE A 26 -3.56 -9.55 -29.95
C ILE A 26 -4.57 -9.05 -28.92
N ILE A 27 -4.53 -7.76 -28.62
CA ILE A 27 -5.51 -7.08 -27.78
C ILE A 27 -6.82 -7.06 -28.59
N PRO A 28 -7.89 -7.76 -28.17
CA PRO A 28 -9.15 -7.69 -28.89
C PRO A 28 -9.66 -6.25 -28.82
N LYS A 29 -9.92 -5.63 -29.98
CA LYS A 29 -10.55 -4.31 -30.04
C LYS A 29 -11.91 -4.41 -29.35
N THR A 30 -12.02 -3.80 -28.17
CA THR A 30 -13.28 -3.60 -27.47
C THR A 30 -14.17 -2.76 -28.37
N LYS A 31 -15.26 -3.34 -28.88
CA LYS A 31 -16.35 -2.55 -29.46
C LYS A 31 -16.93 -1.73 -28.31
N HIS A 32 -16.75 -0.42 -28.35
CA HIS A 32 -17.44 0.48 -27.42
C HIS A 32 -18.95 0.26 -27.57
N PRO A 33 -19.68 -0.05 -26.49
CA PRO A 33 -21.13 -0.13 -26.57
C PRO A 33 -21.67 1.27 -26.83
N VAL A 34 -22.50 1.40 -27.87
CA VAL A 34 -23.32 2.60 -28.08
C VAL A 34 -24.35 2.60 -26.96
N ILE A 35 -24.26 3.58 -26.05
CA ILE A 35 -25.22 3.75 -24.96
C ILE A 35 -26.48 4.35 -25.57
N THR A 36 -27.41 3.50 -25.96
CA THR A 36 -28.81 3.87 -26.19
C THR A 36 -29.63 3.22 -25.09
N ASP A 37 -30.37 4.08 -24.39
CA ASP A 37 -31.43 3.79 -23.42
C ASP A 37 -31.04 3.69 -21.93
N TYR A 38 -31.62 4.64 -21.17
CA TYR A 38 -31.69 4.65 -19.71
C TYR A 38 -32.76 3.64 -19.27
N GLY A 39 -32.32 2.44 -18.87
CA GLY A 39 -33.19 1.42 -18.30
C GLY A 39 -32.39 0.45 -17.45
N GLY A 40 -32.53 0.54 -16.13
CA GLY A 40 -31.83 -0.34 -15.19
C GLY A 40 -32.29 -1.78 -15.34
N ILE A 41 -31.34 -2.72 -15.40
CA ILE A 41 -31.62 -4.17 -15.32
C ILE A 41 -30.54 -4.86 -14.49
N LYS A 42 -31.03 -5.71 -13.58
CA LYS A 42 -30.31 -6.54 -12.60
C LYS A 42 -29.15 -7.28 -13.26
N GLY A 43 -27.99 -7.26 -12.60
CA GLY A 43 -26.79 -7.98 -13.04
C GLY A 43 -26.99 -9.49 -13.00
N GLU A 44 -27.18 -10.09 -14.17
CA GLU A 44 -26.93 -11.51 -14.40
C GLU A 44 -25.40 -11.73 -14.38
N THR A 45 -24.93 -12.49 -13.40
CA THR A 45 -23.53 -12.92 -13.31
C THR A 45 -23.34 -14.18 -14.13
N THR A 46 -22.78 -14.03 -15.33
CA THR A 46 -22.36 -15.18 -16.15
C THR A 46 -21.20 -15.88 -15.45
N LYS A 47 -21.41 -17.16 -15.05
CA LYS A 47 -20.36 -18.02 -14.50
C LYS A 47 -19.33 -18.32 -15.59
N ILE A 48 -18.13 -17.76 -15.46
CA ILE A 48 -16.98 -18.12 -16.28
C ILE A 48 -16.32 -19.34 -15.63
N ASN A 49 -16.41 -20.50 -16.29
CA ASN A 49 -15.59 -21.67 -15.98
C ASN A 49 -14.16 -21.41 -16.47
N THR A 50 -13.32 -20.85 -15.61
CA THR A 50 -11.89 -20.71 -15.89
C THR A 50 -11.20 -22.03 -15.54
N THR A 51 -10.83 -22.82 -16.54
CA THR A 51 -9.86 -23.90 -16.39
C THR A 51 -8.50 -23.25 -16.14
N ILE A 52 -8.06 -23.19 -14.89
CA ILE A 52 -6.84 -22.51 -14.49
C ILE A 52 -5.65 -23.42 -14.79
N THR A 53 -4.94 -23.15 -15.88
CA THR A 53 -3.58 -23.66 -16.09
C THR A 53 -2.70 -23.06 -14.98
N SER A 54 -2.18 -23.92 -14.11
CA SER A 54 -1.42 -23.55 -12.92
C SER A 54 -0.09 -22.87 -13.28
N ILE A 55 -0.08 -21.55 -13.21
CA ILE A 55 1.15 -20.76 -13.15
C ILE A 55 1.81 -21.07 -11.80
N PRO A 56 3.11 -21.42 -11.73
CA PRO A 56 3.78 -21.61 -10.46
C PRO A 56 3.79 -20.27 -9.73
N LYS A 57 2.92 -20.18 -8.71
CA LYS A 57 2.79 -19.04 -7.82
C LYS A 57 4.13 -18.90 -7.10
N ILE A 58 4.94 -17.94 -7.50
CA ILE A 58 6.12 -17.54 -6.74
C ILE A 58 5.58 -17.11 -5.39
N VAL A 59 5.73 -17.97 -4.39
CA VAL A 59 5.44 -17.67 -3.00
C VAL A 59 6.52 -16.68 -2.59
N VAL A 60 6.29 -15.40 -2.89
CA VAL A 60 6.98 -14.31 -2.20
C VAL A 60 6.61 -14.53 -0.74
N LYS A 61 7.53 -15.12 0.03
CA LYS A 61 7.41 -15.19 1.48
C LYS A 61 7.15 -13.76 1.93
N LYS A 62 5.90 -13.48 2.25
CA LYS A 62 5.49 -12.26 2.92
C LYS A 62 6.34 -12.26 4.18
N LYS A 63 7.33 -11.36 4.27
CA LYS A 63 8.04 -11.15 5.53
C LYS A 63 6.93 -10.78 6.50
N GLU A 64 6.58 -11.73 7.38
CA GLU A 64 5.80 -11.43 8.56
C GLU A 64 6.64 -10.40 9.31
N LYS A 65 6.28 -9.13 9.10
CA LYS A 65 6.77 -8.06 9.94
C LYS A 65 6.39 -8.50 11.34
N ALA A 66 7.39 -8.60 12.22
CA ALA A 66 7.16 -8.86 13.62
C ALA A 66 5.95 -8.02 14.06
N SER A 67 5.01 -8.65 14.74
CA SER A 67 3.94 -7.93 15.41
C SER A 67 4.60 -7.02 16.42
N ILE A 68 4.94 -5.81 15.98
CA ILE A 68 5.33 -4.72 16.85
C ILE A 68 4.01 -4.43 17.56
N GLU A 69 3.88 -4.89 18.79
CA GLU A 69 2.92 -4.29 19.70
C GLU A 69 3.33 -2.83 19.80
N VAL A 70 2.71 -2.01 18.96
CA VAL A 70 2.91 -0.57 18.96
C VAL A 70 2.27 -0.10 20.25
N GLY A 71 3.10 0.08 21.28
CA GLY A 71 2.64 0.65 22.54
C GLY A 71 2.13 2.07 22.30
N LEU A 72 0.99 2.41 22.89
CA LEU A 72 0.41 3.76 22.83
C LEU A 72 1.44 4.85 23.19
N GLU A 73 2.33 4.54 24.13
CA GLU A 73 3.44 5.41 24.55
C GLU A 73 4.37 5.80 23.39
N GLN A 74 4.67 4.86 22.48
CA GLN A 74 5.52 5.14 21.31
C GLN A 74 4.81 6.02 20.29
N ILE A 75 3.49 5.84 20.12
CA ILE A 75 2.68 6.70 19.26
C ILE A 75 2.70 8.13 19.82
N ILE A 76 2.50 8.28 21.13
CA ILE A 76 2.47 9.57 21.80
C ILE A 76 3.83 10.26 21.68
N SER A 77 4.93 9.56 21.95
CA SER A 77 6.28 10.15 21.87
C SER A 77 6.59 10.65 20.45
N ILE A 78 6.25 9.83 19.44
CA ILE A 78 6.46 10.18 18.03
C ILE A 78 5.60 11.37 17.61
N LEU A 79 4.36 11.42 18.07
CA LEU A 79 3.45 12.53 17.83
C LEU A 79 3.97 13.84 18.45
N GLN A 80 4.46 13.80 19.68
CA GLN A 80 5.05 14.97 20.34
C GLN A 80 6.25 15.51 19.55
N ASP A 81 7.17 14.62 19.15
CA ASP A 81 8.33 15.01 18.35
C ASP A 81 7.91 15.61 17.00
N TYR A 82 6.92 15.01 16.34
CA TYR A 82 6.38 15.50 15.08
C TYR A 82 5.71 16.87 15.23
N MET A 83 4.89 17.07 16.26
CA MET A 83 4.21 18.35 16.51
C MET A 83 5.21 19.46 16.84
N LYS A 84 6.23 19.18 17.66
CA LYS A 84 7.31 20.14 17.96
C LYS A 84 8.09 20.53 16.70
N GLU A 85 8.41 19.58 15.84
CA GLU A 85 9.09 19.85 14.57
C GLU A 85 8.22 20.73 13.65
N LYS A 86 6.91 20.45 13.59
CA LYS A 86 5.99 21.17 12.72
C LYS A 86 5.56 22.53 13.26
N ALA A 87 5.47 22.71 14.57
CA ALA A 87 5.19 24.01 15.17
C ALA A 87 6.21 25.09 14.75
N ASN A 88 7.47 24.69 14.54
CA ASN A 88 8.52 25.62 14.09
C ASN A 88 8.50 25.92 12.58
N SER A 89 7.89 25.05 11.76
CA SER A 89 8.06 25.06 10.30
C SER A 89 6.77 25.24 9.51
N VAL A 90 5.62 24.97 10.11
CA VAL A 90 4.32 24.97 9.44
C VAL A 90 3.28 25.61 10.35
N SER A 91 2.31 26.31 9.76
CA SER A 91 1.20 26.92 10.50
C SER A 91 0.09 25.92 10.89
N LYS A 92 0.10 24.70 10.34
CA LYS A 92 -0.93 23.69 10.63
C LYS A 92 -0.48 22.27 10.27
N ILE A 93 -1.04 21.29 10.96
CA ILE A 93 -0.96 19.87 10.59
C ILE A 93 -2.34 19.33 10.27
N THR A 94 -2.42 18.37 9.34
CA THR A 94 -3.67 17.73 8.91
C THR A 94 -3.62 16.24 9.18
N PHE A 95 -4.81 15.64 9.30
CA PHE A 95 -4.99 14.20 9.49
C PHE A 95 -4.06 13.36 8.60
N ALA A 96 -4.16 13.51 7.28
CA ALA A 96 -3.42 12.67 6.34
C ALA A 96 -1.90 12.75 6.51
N HIS A 97 -1.35 13.94 6.79
CA HIS A 97 0.09 14.12 6.94
C HIS A 97 0.60 13.58 8.26
N THR A 98 -0.13 13.82 9.35
CA THR A 98 0.23 13.30 10.69
C THR A 98 0.22 11.78 10.68
N ILE A 99 -0.82 11.16 10.13
CA ILE A 99 -0.97 9.71 10.06
C ILE A 99 0.15 9.06 9.26
N LYS A 100 0.44 9.62 8.08
CA LYS A 100 1.53 9.12 7.23
C LYS A 100 2.87 9.18 7.96
N ALA A 101 3.18 10.30 8.60
CA ALA A 101 4.45 10.51 9.31
C ALA A 101 4.62 9.58 10.51
N VAL A 102 3.56 9.40 11.30
CA VAL A 102 3.59 8.51 12.48
C VAL A 102 3.73 7.04 12.05
N LYS A 103 2.96 6.60 11.05
CA LYS A 103 3.08 5.24 10.51
C LYS A 103 4.46 4.96 9.90
N GLU A 104 5.06 5.96 9.24
CA GLU A 104 6.39 5.83 8.67
C GLU A 104 7.46 5.64 9.75
N LYS A 105 7.39 6.43 10.83
CA LYS A 105 8.29 6.30 11.99
C LYS A 105 8.10 4.98 12.77
N LEU A 106 6.87 4.47 12.86
CA LEU A 106 6.56 3.19 13.51
C LEU A 106 6.75 1.97 12.59
N HIS A 107 7.15 2.19 11.33
CA HIS A 107 7.29 1.15 10.30
C HIS A 107 6.03 0.30 10.05
N ILE A 108 4.86 0.87 10.37
CA ILE A 108 3.53 0.29 10.14
C ILE A 108 3.20 0.36 8.65
N ASN A 109 2.40 -0.58 8.18
CA ASN A 109 1.94 -0.56 6.80
C ASN A 109 0.99 0.64 6.56
N GLN A 110 1.25 1.42 5.51
CA GLN A 110 0.45 2.62 5.22
C GLN A 110 -1.00 2.29 4.88
N SER A 111 -1.26 1.11 4.30
CA SER A 111 -2.62 0.65 3.99
C SER A 111 -3.37 0.03 5.16
N ASP A 112 -2.75 -0.07 6.35
CA ASP A 112 -3.44 -0.51 7.55
C ASP A 112 -4.10 0.67 8.25
N ASP A 113 -5.42 0.79 8.13
CA ASP A 113 -6.19 1.91 8.68
C ASP A 113 -6.57 1.75 10.16
N HIS A 114 -6.28 0.60 10.77
CA HIS A 114 -6.67 0.30 12.15
C HIS A 114 -6.23 1.37 13.16
N TRP A 115 -5.02 1.90 12.97
CA TRP A 115 -4.38 2.85 13.88
C TRP A 115 -4.71 4.32 13.59
N ASN A 116 -5.44 4.60 12.51
CA ASN A 116 -5.56 5.98 12.04
C ASN A 116 -6.28 6.87 13.06
N GLU A 117 -7.41 6.40 13.55
CA GLU A 117 -8.23 7.16 14.50
C GLU A 117 -7.52 7.32 15.84
N ASP A 118 -6.80 6.30 16.30
CA ASP A 118 -6.05 6.38 17.56
C ASP A 118 -4.92 7.40 17.48
N ILE A 119 -4.12 7.36 16.41
CA ILE A 119 -3.04 8.33 16.19
C ILE A 119 -3.62 9.75 16.14
N TRP A 120 -4.73 9.94 15.43
CA TRP A 120 -5.30 11.27 15.27
C TRP A 120 -5.97 11.81 16.53
N THR A 121 -6.69 10.96 17.25
CA THR A 121 -7.35 11.33 18.51
C THR A 121 -6.32 11.78 19.54
N ASN A 122 -5.19 11.07 19.63
CA ASN A 122 -4.07 11.47 20.49
C ASN A 122 -3.45 12.79 20.04
N ALA A 123 -3.29 13.01 18.73
CA ALA A 123 -2.77 14.28 18.21
C ALA A 123 -3.68 15.47 18.56
N ILE A 124 -5.01 15.31 18.43
CA ILE A 124 -5.97 16.35 18.81
C ILE A 124 -5.91 16.63 20.31
N ALA A 125 -5.86 15.58 21.14
CA ALA A 125 -5.76 15.73 22.59
C ALA A 125 -4.52 16.55 22.96
N MET A 126 -3.34 16.17 22.45
CA MET A 126 -2.10 16.93 22.65
C MET A 126 -2.20 18.37 22.16
N GLY A 127 -2.80 18.59 20.98
CA GLY A 127 -2.98 19.95 20.47
C GLY A 127 -3.86 20.81 21.37
N ARG A 128 -4.88 20.24 22.02
CA ARG A 128 -5.73 20.97 22.98
C ARG A 128 -4.97 21.26 24.27
N ASP A 129 -4.19 20.31 24.76
CA ASP A 129 -3.39 20.46 25.99
C ASP A 129 -2.31 21.54 25.83
N GLU A 130 -1.72 21.67 24.64
CA GLU A 130 -0.78 22.73 24.30
C GLU A 130 -1.45 24.08 23.94
N GLY A 131 -2.79 24.15 23.97
CA GLY A 131 -3.55 25.37 23.71
C GLY A 131 -3.69 25.73 22.22
N TYR A 132 -3.38 24.81 21.31
CA TYR A 132 -3.54 25.03 19.87
C TYR A 132 -5.00 24.98 19.45
N ARG A 133 -5.32 25.76 18.40
CA ARG A 133 -6.65 25.72 17.80
C ARG A 133 -6.81 24.41 17.04
N THR A 134 -7.76 23.57 17.45
CA THR A 134 -8.02 22.26 16.84
C THR A 134 -9.37 22.24 16.12
N THR A 135 -9.42 21.53 14.99
CA THR A 135 -10.62 21.15 14.24
C THR A 135 -10.58 19.65 14.01
N PRO A 136 -11.69 19.00 13.60
CA PRO A 136 -11.70 17.55 13.41
C PRO A 136 -10.66 17.01 12.43
N LYS A 137 -10.12 17.84 11.52
CA LYS A 137 -9.17 17.41 10.49
C LYS A 137 -7.84 18.17 10.51
N THR A 138 -7.69 19.17 11.38
CA THR A 138 -6.54 20.08 11.34
C THR A 138 -6.25 20.68 12.71
N ILE A 139 -4.98 20.76 13.08
CA ILE A 139 -4.47 21.48 14.25
C ILE A 139 -3.67 22.67 13.72
N PHE A 140 -3.95 23.87 14.22
CA PHE A 140 -3.31 25.12 13.81
C PHE A 140 -2.31 25.56 14.87
N PHE A 141 -1.09 25.83 14.44
CA PHE A 141 -0.04 26.42 15.26
C PHE A 141 -0.15 27.95 15.17
N SER A 142 0.17 28.62 16.28
CA SER A 142 0.03 30.07 16.47
C SER A 142 1.18 30.85 15.84
#